data_AF-A0A1D8AGH6-F1
#
_entry.id   AF-A0A1D8AGH6-F1
#
_cell.length_a   1.000
_cell.length_b   1.000
_cell.length_c   1.000
_cell.angle_alpha   90.00
_cell.angle_beta   90.00
_cell.angle_gamma   90.00
#
_symmetry.space_group_name_H-M   'P 1'
#
loop_
_entity.id
_entity.type
_entity.pdbx_description
1 polymer ?
#
loop_
_entity_poly.entity_id
_entity_poly.type
_entity_poly.pdbx_seq_one_letter_code
_entity_poly.pdbx_strand_id
1 'polypeptide(L)'
;MLCRYRHKIHWTAKPNRVGRDLSRYSKDRSERAREELVAEIGSALLCADLGIVPELEPRPDHAAYLGNWLKVLADDKRAIFQAAAHAQRAVNFLHALQPAASEERAAA
;
A
#
# COMPACT_ATOMS: atom_id res chain seq x y z
N MET A 1 -1.98 -4.14 -12.06
CA MET A 1 -0.99 -3.11 -12.47
C MET A 1 0.01 -2.74 -11.38
N LEU A 2 -0.26 -2.99 -10.10
CA LEU A 2 0.60 -2.60 -8.96
C LEU A 2 1.08 -3.80 -8.11
N CYS A 3 0.88 -5.01 -8.63
CA CYS A 3 0.92 -6.25 -7.86
C CYS A 3 2.31 -6.62 -7.29
N ARG A 4 3.43 -6.20 -7.91
CA ARG A 4 4.78 -6.56 -7.43
C ARG A 4 5.08 -5.94 -6.05
N TYR A 5 4.69 -4.68 -5.83
CA TYR A 5 5.03 -3.94 -4.60
C TYR A 5 3.96 -4.04 -3.50
N ARG A 6 2.73 -4.43 -3.86
CA ARG A 6 1.63 -4.63 -2.90
C ARG A 6 2.00 -5.56 -1.75
N HIS A 7 2.71 -6.65 -2.04
CA HIS A 7 3.20 -7.61 -1.05
C HIS A 7 4.17 -6.99 -0.03
N LYS A 8 4.94 -5.96 -0.43
CA LYS A 8 5.81 -5.20 0.48
C LYS A 8 4.98 -4.39 1.47
N ILE A 9 3.89 -3.78 1.01
CA ILE A 9 2.98 -3.04 1.89
C ILE A 9 2.29 -4.00 2.87
N HIS A 10 1.73 -5.13 2.42
CA HIS A 10 1.16 -6.13 3.33
C HIS A 10 2.18 -6.64 4.35
N TRP A 11 3.43 -6.84 3.94
CA TRP A 11 4.49 -7.25 4.86
C TRP A 11 4.65 -6.26 6.01
N THR A 12 4.52 -4.96 5.80
CA THR A 12 4.61 -3.96 6.90
C THR A 12 3.52 -4.05 7.96
N ALA A 13 2.44 -4.82 7.74
CA ALA A 13 1.28 -4.86 8.65
C ALA A 13 1.59 -5.45 10.04
N LYS A 14 2.64 -6.26 10.19
CA LYS A 14 2.92 -6.96 11.46
C LYS A 14 3.03 -5.99 12.66
N PRO A 15 2.66 -6.42 13.88
CA PRO A 15 2.71 -5.59 15.09
C PRO A 15 4.08 -4.96 15.39
N ASN A 16 5.16 -5.66 15.07
CA ASN A 16 6.54 -5.16 15.24
C ASN A 16 7.03 -4.24 14.10
N ARG A 17 6.12 -3.77 13.25
CA ARG A 17 6.39 -2.89 12.09
C ARG A 17 5.44 -1.70 12.16
N VAL A 18 4.45 -1.62 11.27
CA VAL A 18 3.46 -0.53 11.24
C VAL A 18 2.22 -0.88 12.07
N GLY A 19 2.04 -2.15 12.45
CA GLY A 19 0.98 -2.57 13.37
C GLY A 19 -0.44 -2.35 12.85
N ARG A 20 -0.74 -2.89 11.67
CA ARG A 20 -2.13 -2.95 11.15
C ARG A 20 -2.74 -4.30 11.53
N ASP A 21 -3.94 -4.29 12.11
CA ASP A 21 -4.63 -5.54 12.47
C ASP A 21 -5.21 -6.23 11.23
N LEU A 22 -4.68 -7.40 10.90
CA LEU A 22 -5.15 -8.26 9.80
C LEU A 22 -5.88 -9.52 10.30
N SER A 23 -6.26 -9.59 11.58
CA SER A 23 -6.92 -10.76 12.19
C SER A 23 -8.24 -11.14 11.50
N ARG A 24 -8.91 -10.15 10.89
CA ARG A 24 -10.18 -10.30 10.16
C ARG A 24 -10.03 -10.35 8.64
N TYR A 25 -8.80 -10.25 8.12
CA TYR A 25 -8.53 -10.16 6.68
C TYR A 25 -9.14 -11.32 5.87
N SER A 26 -9.00 -12.55 6.34
CA SER A 26 -9.55 -13.73 5.66
C SER A 26 -11.04 -13.98 5.97
N LYS A 27 -11.60 -13.28 6.96
CA LYS A 27 -12.95 -13.52 7.51
C LYS A 27 -13.98 -12.51 7.02
N ASP A 28 -13.54 -11.29 6.72
CA ASP A 28 -14.42 -10.20 6.32
C ASP A 28 -13.96 -9.57 5.00
N ARG A 29 -14.85 -9.57 4.00
CA ARG A 29 -14.60 -8.99 2.68
C ARG A 29 -14.36 -7.48 2.73
N SER A 30 -14.98 -6.78 3.68
CA SER A 30 -14.82 -5.33 3.86
C SER A 30 -13.47 -5.02 4.48
N GLU A 31 -13.03 -5.77 5.50
CA GLU A 31 -11.68 -5.61 6.07
C GLU A 31 -10.59 -5.97 5.06
N ARG A 32 -10.80 -7.04 4.28
CA ARG A 32 -9.93 -7.36 3.16
C ARG A 32 -9.85 -6.20 2.16
N ALA A 33 -10.99 -5.62 1.78
CA ALA A 33 -11.02 -4.50 0.85
C ALA A 33 -10.28 -3.26 1.40
N ARG A 34 -10.38 -2.98 2.70
CA ARG A 34 -9.65 -1.89 3.37
C ARG A 34 -8.14 -2.08 3.33
N GLU A 35 -7.64 -3.27 3.69
CA GLU A 35 -6.20 -3.53 3.63
C GLU A 35 -5.69 -3.57 2.18
N GLU A 36 -6.49 -4.09 1.24
CA GLU A 36 -6.13 -4.06 -0.18
C GLU A 36 -6.04 -2.64 -0.72
N LEU A 37 -6.93 -1.74 -0.28
CA LEU A 37 -6.85 -0.31 -0.62
C LEU A 37 -5.56 0.33 -0.05
N VAL A 38 -5.19 0.02 1.20
CA VAL A 38 -3.91 0.48 1.79
C VAL A 38 -2.72 -0.03 0.97
N ALA A 39 -2.75 -1.30 0.60
CA ALA A 39 -1.65 -1.94 -0.11
C ALA A 39 -1.47 -1.39 -1.54
N GLU A 40 -2.56 -0.99 -2.18
CA GLU A 40 -2.58 -0.43 -3.54
C GLU A 40 -2.19 1.05 -3.56
N ILE A 41 -2.64 1.85 -2.58
CA ILE A 41 -2.12 3.22 -2.42
C ILE A 41 -0.63 3.19 -2.09
N GLY A 42 -0.20 2.30 -1.17
CA GLY A 42 1.19 2.22 -0.75
C GLY A 42 2.13 1.73 -1.86
N SER A 43 1.69 0.78 -2.69
CA SER A 43 2.47 0.34 -3.84
C SER A 43 2.62 1.46 -4.88
N ALA A 44 1.58 2.27 -5.09
CA ALA A 44 1.63 3.40 -6.00
C ALA A 44 2.61 4.47 -5.52
N LEU A 45 2.57 4.81 -4.23
CA LEU A 45 3.54 5.71 -3.60
C LEU A 45 4.98 5.18 -3.74
N LEU A 46 5.19 3.89 -3.45
CA LEU A 46 6.52 3.28 -3.57
C LEU A 46 7.04 3.27 -5.02
N CYS A 47 6.16 2.99 -5.99
CA CYS A 47 6.52 3.09 -7.40
C CYS A 47 6.93 4.52 -7.78
N ALA A 48 6.19 5.52 -7.30
CA ALA A 48 6.50 6.93 -7.54
C ALA A 48 7.87 7.30 -6.94
N ASP A 49 8.15 6.90 -5.69
CA ASP A 49 9.42 7.17 -5.01
C ASP A 49 10.62 6.51 -5.72
N LEU A 50 10.43 5.31 -6.25
CA LEU A 50 11.49 4.54 -6.93
C LEU A 50 11.62 4.89 -8.43
N GLY A 51 10.81 5.82 -8.95
CA GLY A 51 10.80 6.16 -10.37
C GLY A 51 10.33 5.02 -11.29
N ILE A 52 9.55 4.09 -10.76
CA ILE A 52 9.07 2.91 -11.47
C ILE A 52 7.75 3.25 -12.15
N VAL A 53 7.74 3.25 -13.48
CA VAL A 53 6.52 3.38 -14.26
C VAL A 53 5.77 2.03 -14.20
N PRO A 54 4.53 1.98 -13.67
CA PRO A 54 3.74 0.77 -13.69
C PRO A 54 3.45 0.37 -15.15
N GLU A 55 3.71 -0.88 -15.52
CA GLU A 55 3.27 -1.44 -16.80
C GLU A 55 1.77 -1.24 -16.92
N LEU A 56 1.30 -0.48 -17.92
CA LEU A 56 -0.09 -0.02 -18.03
C LEU A 56 -1.11 -1.11 -18.45
N GLU A 57 -0.74 -2.38 -18.40
CA GLU A 57 -1.60 -3.47 -18.87
C GLU A 57 -2.55 -3.96 -17.74
N PRO A 58 -3.87 -3.73 -17.87
CA PRO A 58 -4.83 -4.11 -16.84
C PRO A 58 -4.97 -5.63 -16.86
N ARG A 59 -4.62 -6.29 -15.74
CA ARG A 59 -4.94 -7.71 -15.62
C ARG A 59 -6.47 -7.89 -15.46
N PRO A 60 -7.05 -8.96 -16.03
CA PRO A 60 -8.50 -9.21 -15.98
C PRO A 60 -9.07 -9.35 -14.55
N ASP A 61 -8.25 -9.79 -13.59
CA ASP A 61 -8.61 -9.94 -12.17
C ASP A 61 -8.66 -8.60 -11.39
N HIS A 62 -8.09 -7.53 -11.94
CA HIS A 62 -7.98 -6.22 -11.29
C HIS A 62 -9.35 -5.54 -11.10
N ALA A 63 -10.31 -5.80 -12.00
CA ALA A 63 -11.65 -5.22 -11.95
C ALA A 63 -12.51 -5.75 -10.78
N ALA A 64 -12.27 -6.98 -10.33
CA ALA A 64 -13.05 -7.61 -9.26
C ALA A 64 -12.86 -6.93 -7.89
N TYR A 65 -11.72 -6.26 -7.67
CA TYR A 65 -11.42 -5.56 -6.42
C TYR A 65 -11.93 -4.11 -6.38
N LEU A 66 -12.04 -3.46 -7.55
CA LEU A 66 -12.55 -2.10 -7.70
C LEU A 66 -13.99 -1.96 -7.17
N GLY A 67 -14.85 -2.94 -7.46
CA GLY A 67 -16.24 -2.93 -6.98
C GLY A 67 -16.35 -2.95 -5.46
N ASN A 68 -15.45 -3.66 -4.77
CA ASN A 68 -15.46 -3.74 -3.32
C ASN A 68 -14.87 -2.48 -2.67
N TRP A 69 -13.90 -1.82 -3.31
CA TRP A 69 -13.38 -0.53 -2.85
C TRP A 69 -14.40 0.59 -3.01
N LEU A 70 -15.13 0.62 -4.14
CA LEU A 70 -16.20 1.61 -4.35
C LEU A 70 -17.26 1.53 -3.26
N LYS A 71 -17.61 0.32 -2.81
CA LYS A 71 -18.52 0.15 -1.68
C LYS A 71 -17.95 0.71 -0.36
N VAL A 72 -16.71 0.37 -0.03
CA VAL A 72 -16.03 0.90 1.17
C VAL A 72 -15.95 2.44 1.15
N LEU A 73 -15.67 3.03 -0.01
CA LEU A 73 -15.56 4.48 -0.19
C LEU A 73 -16.92 5.19 -0.18
N ALA A 74 -17.97 4.52 -0.67
CA ALA A 74 -19.34 5.01 -0.59
C ALA A 74 -19.85 5.03 0.85
N ASP A 75 -19.53 3.97 1.62
CA ASP A 75 -19.95 3.82 3.02
C ASP A 75 -19.17 4.74 3.97
N ASP A 76 -17.88 5.01 3.70
CA ASP A 76 -17.04 5.90 4.51
C ASP A 76 -16.11 6.77 3.63
N LYS A 77 -16.49 8.04 3.46
CA LYS A 77 -15.70 9.03 2.72
C LYS A 77 -14.32 9.32 3.35
N ARG A 78 -14.14 9.02 4.65
CA ARG A 78 -12.84 9.16 5.33
C ARG A 78 -11.96 7.93 5.15
N ALA A 79 -12.48 6.83 4.64
CA ALA A 79 -11.73 5.60 4.43
C ALA A 79 -10.53 5.81 3.49
N ILE A 80 -10.67 6.67 2.47
CA ILE A 80 -9.56 6.99 1.57
C ILE A 80 -8.40 7.69 2.29
N PHE A 81 -8.70 8.65 3.17
CA PHE A 81 -7.68 9.39 3.92
C PHE A 81 -7.01 8.50 4.96
N GLN A 82 -7.78 7.65 5.65
CA GLN A 82 -7.23 6.66 6.56
C GLN A 82 -6.31 5.68 5.82
N ALA A 83 -6.77 5.15 4.68
CA ALA A 83 -5.97 4.24 3.88
C ALA A 83 -4.68 4.88 3.39
N ALA A 84 -4.73 6.13 2.91
CA ALA A 84 -3.56 6.90 2.51
C ALA A 84 -2.59 7.13 3.68
N ALA A 85 -3.09 7.48 4.88
CA ALA A 85 -2.24 7.65 6.06
C ALA A 85 -1.54 6.35 6.48
N HIS A 86 -2.24 5.22 6.43
CA HIS A 86 -1.66 3.90 6.69
C HIS A 86 -0.63 3.51 5.62
N ALA A 87 -0.93 3.79 4.35
CA ALA A 87 -0.03 3.55 3.22
C ALA A 87 1.26 4.36 3.37
N GLN A 88 1.16 5.66 3.67
CA GLN A 88 2.33 6.51 3.86
C GLN A 88 3.21 6.02 5.02
N ARG A 89 2.62 5.61 6.16
CA ARG A 89 3.40 5.01 7.25
C ARG A 89 4.14 3.75 6.83
N ALA A 90 3.52 2.92 5.99
CA ALA A 90 4.15 1.72 5.45
C ALA A 90 5.33 2.04 4.52
N VAL A 91 5.15 3.00 3.62
CA VAL A 91 6.21 3.45 2.71
C VAL A 91 7.38 4.07 3.49
N ASN A 92 7.10 4.96 4.43
CA ASN A 92 8.12 5.57 5.30
C ASN A 92 8.90 4.50 6.09
N PHE A 93 8.21 3.48 6.60
CA PHE A 93 8.86 2.37 7.30
C PHE A 93 9.81 1.61 6.36
N LEU A 94 9.42 1.34 5.11
CA LEU A 94 10.28 0.65 4.13
C LEU A 94 11.51 1.47 3.76
N HIS A 95 11.36 2.79 3.59
CA HIS A 95 12.47 3.71 3.33
C HIS A 95 13.43 3.80 4.52
N ALA A 96 12.91 3.83 5.75
CA ALA A 96 13.73 3.86 6.96
C ALA A 96 14.58 2.58 7.16
N LEU A 97 14.24 1.47 6.49
CA LEU A 97 15.05 0.25 6.48
C LEU A 97 16.16 0.27 5.43
N GLN A 98 16.17 1.23 4.51
CA GLN A 98 17.26 1.35 3.54
C GLN A 98 18.52 1.86 4.26
N PRO A 99 19.72 1.50 3.80
CA PRO A 99 20.94 2.11 4.29
C PRO A 99 20.79 3.63 4.23
N ALA A 100 21.18 4.33 5.29
CA ALA A 100 21.34 5.78 5.22
C ALA A 100 22.25 6.04 4.01
N ALA A 101 21.81 6.89 3.08
CA ALA A 101 22.67 7.34 2.00
C ALA A 101 23.92 7.94 2.62
N SER A 102 25.00 7.18 2.69
CA SER A 102 26.27 7.60 3.24
C SER A 102 26.83 8.65 2.31
N GLU A 103 26.64 9.93 2.63
CA GLU A 103 27.46 11.09 2.22
C GLU A 103 27.94 11.20 0.74
N GLU A 104 27.39 10.47 -0.22
CA GLU A 104 27.87 10.48 -1.61
C GLU A 104 27.46 11.73 -2.41
N ARG A 105 26.60 12.58 -1.84
CA ARG A 105 26.27 13.90 -2.42
C ARG A 105 27.09 15.06 -1.85
N ALA A 106 27.96 14.84 -0.87
CA ALA A 106 28.84 15.89 -0.34
C ALA A 106 30.20 15.98 -1.09
N ALA A 107 30.46 15.07 -2.04
CA ALA A 107 31.72 14.98 -2.77
C ALA A 107 31.56 15.00 -4.31
N ALA A 108 30.50 15.65 -4.83
CA ALA A 108 30.31 15.90 -6.26
C ALA A 108 30.30 17.41 -6.56
#